data_AF-A0A7V1EKP2-F1
#
_entry.id   AF-A0A7V1EKP2-F1
#
_cell.length_a   1.000
_cell.length_b   1.000
_cell.length_c   1.000
_cell.angle_alpha   90.00
_cell.angle_beta   90.00
_cell.angle_gamma   90.00
#
_symmetry.space_group_name_H-M   'P 1'
#
loop_
_entity.id
_entity.type
_entity.pdbx_description
1 polymer ?
#
loop_
_entity_poly.entity_id
_entity_poly.type
_entity_poly.pdbx_seq_one_letter_code
_entity_poly.pdbx_strand_id
1 'polypeptide(L)'
;MYARYTRTRIASDETRYELQKEKVSLFGCNNGFIPWLLELKLLPGQGEPCKWHVDVVAELGGHPDYPHNTLLIDLKPKQNKTNLSLYEVMDVWGYSASGWTPILLRLNGLFVDEDPSVVDRNALVRKDDEIDGPIYEFLYLDGSVMEGKLSGPWVPPPASPTNAALLWPDVLNYFFQCICATTPEVLQI
;
A
#
# COMPACT_ATOMS: atom_id res chain seq x y z
N MET A 1 10.19 3.28 -4.57
CA MET A 1 10.99 3.38 -3.34
C MET A 1 10.01 3.58 -2.21
N TYR A 2 10.14 2.83 -1.12
CA TYR A 2 9.22 2.88 0.01
C TYR A 2 9.84 3.67 1.15
N ALA A 3 9.03 4.45 1.85
CA ALA A 3 9.48 5.24 2.98
C ALA A 3 8.36 5.38 4.03
N ARG A 4 8.75 5.41 5.30
CA ARG A 4 7.84 5.62 6.43
C ARG A 4 7.85 7.11 6.79
N TYR A 5 6.67 7.66 7.05
CA TYR A 5 6.48 9.05 7.46
C TYR A 5 5.62 9.12 8.71
N THR A 6 5.87 10.10 9.58
CA THR A 6 4.86 10.55 10.52
C THR A 6 3.84 11.40 9.76
N ARG A 7 2.56 11.18 10.02
CA ARG A 7 1.39 11.79 9.40
C ARG A 7 0.58 12.53 10.47
N THR A 8 0.63 13.85 10.44
CA THR A 8 0.00 14.70 11.45
C THR A 8 -0.98 15.66 10.80
N ARG A 9 -2.23 15.66 11.28
CA ARG A 9 -3.20 16.67 10.89
C ARG A 9 -2.84 18.00 11.56
N ILE A 10 -2.54 19.04 10.78
CA ILE A 10 -2.10 20.34 11.31
C ILE A 10 -3.17 21.44 11.15
N ALA A 11 -4.14 21.25 10.26
CA ALA A 11 -5.33 22.09 10.13
C ALA A 11 -6.57 21.24 9.82
N SER A 12 -7.73 21.86 9.68
CA SER A 12 -8.99 21.16 9.34
C SER A 12 -8.96 20.44 8.01
N ASP A 13 -8.09 20.86 7.09
CA ASP A 13 -7.96 20.46 5.68
C ASP A 13 -6.50 20.19 5.27
N GLU A 14 -5.56 20.12 6.22
CA GLU A 14 -4.12 20.09 5.91
C GLU A 14 -3.35 19.04 6.74
N THR A 15 -2.53 18.24 6.06
CA THR A 15 -1.75 17.15 6.64
C THR A 15 -0.26 17.34 6.40
N ARG A 16 0.54 17.20 7.46
CA ARG A 16 2.00 17.19 7.41
C ARG A 16 2.54 15.77 7.41
N TYR A 17 3.57 15.55 6.60
CA TYR A 17 4.31 14.31 6.50
C TYR A 17 5.80 14.56 6.80
N GLU A 18 6.39 13.79 7.73
CA GLU A 18 7.80 13.91 8.12
C GLU A 18 8.53 12.56 7.98
N LEU A 19 9.58 12.53 7.16
CA LEU A 19 10.31 11.31 6.80
C LEU A 19 11.01 10.71 8.02
N GLN A 20 10.80 9.42 8.22
CA GLN A 20 11.53 8.63 9.20
C GLN A 20 12.81 8.06 8.55
N LYS A 21 13.94 8.20 9.24
CA LYS A 21 15.28 7.89 8.68
C LYS A 21 15.53 6.39 8.41
N GLU A 22 14.62 5.53 8.82
CA GLU A 22 14.74 4.09 8.66
C GLU A 22 14.39 3.66 7.23
N LYS A 23 15.22 2.77 6.68
CA LYS A 23 14.89 2.11 5.42
C LYS A 23 13.81 1.06 5.69
N VAL A 24 12.67 1.20 5.04
CA VAL A 24 11.54 0.29 5.17
C VAL A 24 11.26 -0.48 3.89
N SER A 25 10.51 -1.56 4.01
CA SER A 25 9.93 -2.30 2.89
C SER A 25 8.44 -2.44 3.09
N LEU A 26 7.65 -2.36 2.03
CA LEU A 26 6.23 -2.74 2.11
C LEU A 26 6.07 -4.25 2.20
N PHE A 27 6.93 -4.97 1.47
CA PHE A 27 6.84 -6.41 1.25
C PHE A 27 8.06 -7.14 1.82
N GLY A 28 7.97 -8.46 1.93
CA GLY A 28 8.96 -9.33 2.55
C GLY A 28 8.46 -9.91 3.87
N CYS A 29 8.50 -11.22 4.02
CA CYS A 29 7.88 -11.93 5.16
C CYS A 29 8.45 -11.53 6.52
N ASN A 30 9.72 -11.11 6.58
CA ASN A 30 10.39 -10.78 7.84
C ASN A 30 10.41 -9.27 8.17
N ASN A 31 10.33 -8.40 7.15
CA ASN A 31 10.61 -6.97 7.31
C ASN A 31 9.62 -6.07 6.55
N GLY A 32 8.61 -6.64 5.91
CA GLY A 32 7.60 -5.92 5.16
C GLY A 32 6.50 -5.46 6.10
N PHE A 33 6.18 -4.16 6.07
CA PHE A 33 5.10 -3.61 6.89
C PHE A 33 3.73 -4.23 6.57
N ILE A 34 3.44 -4.54 5.31
CA ILE A 34 2.14 -5.11 4.93
C ILE A 34 1.98 -6.55 5.45
N PRO A 35 2.91 -7.49 5.21
CA PRO A 35 2.86 -8.82 5.85
C PRO A 35 2.84 -8.75 7.37
N TRP A 36 3.64 -7.87 7.98
CA TRP A 36 3.68 -7.71 9.44
C TRP A 36 2.33 -7.26 10.01
N LEU A 37 1.70 -6.23 9.44
CA LEU A 37 0.36 -5.78 9.86
C LEU A 37 -0.70 -6.89 9.66
N LEU A 38 -0.62 -7.61 8.55
CA LEU A 38 -1.50 -8.76 8.30
C LEU A 38 -1.34 -9.84 9.38
N GLU A 39 -0.11 -10.20 9.76
CA GLU A 39 0.18 -11.25 10.75
C GLU A 39 -0.50 -10.98 12.09
N LEU A 40 -0.57 -9.72 12.52
CA LEU A 40 -1.26 -9.31 13.75
C LEU A 40 -2.77 -9.63 13.75
N LYS A 41 -3.35 -9.90 12.59
CA LYS A 41 -4.80 -10.09 12.37
C LYS A 41 -5.15 -11.53 11.98
N LEU A 42 -4.16 -12.39 11.75
CA LEU A 42 -4.41 -13.76 11.33
C LEU A 42 -5.01 -14.58 12.46
N LEU A 43 -6.10 -15.28 12.15
CA LEU A 43 -6.74 -16.21 13.08
C LEU A 43 -5.99 -17.55 13.08
N PRO A 44 -5.84 -18.21 14.24
CA PRO A 44 -5.27 -19.55 14.31
C PRO A 44 -6.02 -20.52 13.38
N GLY A 45 -5.27 -21.26 12.55
CA GLY A 45 -5.85 -22.23 11.62
C GLY A 45 -6.45 -21.62 10.35
N GLN A 46 -6.35 -20.30 10.13
CA GLN A 46 -6.78 -19.67 8.87
C GLN A 46 -5.97 -20.24 7.70
N GLY A 47 -6.66 -20.91 6.77
CA GLY A 47 -6.05 -21.49 5.57
C GLY A 47 -6.32 -20.70 4.30
N GLU A 48 -5.97 -21.30 3.17
CA GLU A 48 -6.25 -20.77 1.84
C GLU A 48 -7.62 -21.24 1.33
N PRO A 49 -8.34 -20.42 0.54
CA PRO A 49 -8.04 -19.02 0.24
C PRO A 49 -8.30 -18.10 1.43
N CYS A 50 -7.44 -17.10 1.63
CA CYS A 50 -7.59 -16.10 2.68
C CYS A 50 -7.76 -14.70 2.08
N LYS A 51 -8.95 -14.12 2.23
CA LYS A 51 -9.23 -12.72 1.92
C LYS A 51 -8.89 -11.86 3.12
N TRP A 52 -8.14 -10.79 2.91
CA TRP A 52 -7.73 -9.91 3.98
C TRP A 52 -7.65 -8.46 3.52
N HIS A 53 -7.61 -7.56 4.50
CA HIS A 53 -7.51 -6.11 4.34
C HIS A 53 -6.62 -5.54 5.44
N VAL A 54 -5.79 -4.58 5.09
CA VAL A 54 -5.00 -3.74 5.99
C VAL A 54 -5.35 -2.28 5.68
N ASP A 55 -5.95 -1.59 6.65
CA ASP A 55 -6.06 -0.12 6.63
C ASP A 55 -4.71 0.42 7.12
N VAL A 56 -3.82 0.79 6.19
CA VAL A 56 -2.43 1.10 6.52
C VAL A 56 -2.34 2.32 7.42
N VAL A 57 -3.15 3.35 7.18
CA VAL A 57 -3.11 4.59 7.96
C VAL A 57 -3.61 4.35 9.38
N ALA A 58 -4.74 3.64 9.54
CA ALA A 58 -5.30 3.38 10.86
C ALA A 58 -4.47 2.36 11.64
N GLU A 59 -4.03 1.27 11.01
CA GLU A 59 -3.34 0.17 11.68
C GLU A 59 -1.90 0.52 12.02
N LEU A 60 -1.15 1.13 11.09
CA LEU A 60 0.21 1.60 11.39
C LEU A 60 0.19 2.80 12.33
N GLY A 61 -0.67 3.78 12.05
CA GLY A 61 -0.77 5.00 12.84
C GLY A 61 -1.31 4.78 14.25
N GLY A 62 -2.07 3.71 14.47
CA GLY A 62 -2.56 3.28 15.78
C GLY A 62 -1.60 2.36 16.54
N HIS A 63 -0.52 1.87 15.90
CA HIS A 63 0.40 0.93 16.55
C HIS A 63 1.30 1.64 17.57
N PRO A 64 1.47 1.11 18.81
CA PRO A 64 2.25 1.76 19.86
C PRO A 64 3.70 2.10 19.49
N ASP A 65 4.34 1.26 18.67
CA ASP A 65 5.72 1.46 18.23
C ASP A 65 5.86 2.46 17.06
N TYR A 66 4.75 2.76 16.37
CA TYR A 66 4.73 3.62 15.18
C TYR A 66 3.58 4.64 15.22
N PRO A 67 3.39 5.38 16.33
CA PRO A 67 2.25 6.26 16.49
C PRO A 67 2.22 7.31 15.38
N HIS A 68 1.05 7.51 14.77
CA HIS A 68 0.83 8.45 13.68
C HIS A 68 1.69 8.20 12.44
N ASN A 69 2.18 6.98 12.20
CA ASN A 69 2.95 6.70 10.99
C ASN A 69 2.07 6.22 9.82
N THR A 70 2.57 6.48 8.61
CA THR A 70 2.02 6.02 7.34
C THR A 70 3.17 5.57 6.42
N LEU A 71 2.82 5.00 5.27
CA LEU A 71 3.77 4.53 4.27
C LEU A 71 3.57 5.31 2.96
N LEU A 72 4.66 5.85 2.42
CA LEU A 72 4.68 6.50 1.11
C LEU A 72 5.46 5.65 0.09
N ILE A 73 5.00 5.69 -1.16
CA ILE A 73 5.62 5.04 -2.31
C ILE A 73 5.98 6.08 -3.37
N ASP A 74 7.25 6.10 -3.77
CA ASP A 74 7.68 6.68 -5.05
C ASP A 74 7.62 5.59 -6.12
N LEU A 75 6.67 5.67 -7.07
CA LEU A 75 6.47 4.65 -8.11
C LEU A 75 7.52 4.71 -9.23
N LYS A 76 8.17 5.85 -9.46
CA LYS A 76 9.14 6.06 -10.55
C LYS A 76 10.52 6.54 -10.04
N PRO A 77 11.11 5.92 -8.99
CA PRO A 77 12.23 6.51 -8.25
C PRO A 77 13.54 6.55 -9.03
N LYS A 78 13.71 5.67 -10.03
CA LYS A 78 14.95 5.51 -10.79
C LYS A 78 14.87 6.08 -12.21
N GLN A 79 13.66 6.31 -12.73
CA GLN A 79 13.47 6.66 -14.13
C GLN A 79 13.42 8.17 -14.38
N ASN A 80 12.98 8.98 -13.42
CA ASN A 80 12.76 10.40 -13.68
C ASN A 80 13.49 11.28 -12.67
N LYS A 81 14.60 11.88 -13.09
CA LYS A 81 15.10 13.13 -12.47
C LYS A 81 14.16 14.32 -12.74
N THR A 82 13.14 14.12 -13.58
CA THR A 82 12.26 15.16 -14.09
C THR A 82 10.92 15.22 -13.37
N ASN A 83 10.39 14.09 -12.88
CA ASN A 83 9.02 13.99 -12.36
C ASN A 83 8.98 13.09 -11.11
N LEU A 84 8.36 13.59 -10.03
CA LEU A 84 8.04 12.92 -8.78
C LEU A 84 6.63 12.34 -8.85
N SER A 85 6.50 11.04 -8.55
CA SER A 85 5.20 10.38 -8.39
C SER A 85 5.15 9.75 -7.00
N LEU A 86 4.73 10.52 -6.01
CA LEU A 86 4.69 10.16 -4.60
C LEU A 86 3.25 9.93 -4.14
N TYR A 87 3.01 8.75 -3.58
CA TYR A 87 1.68 8.31 -3.17
C TYR A 87 1.67 7.85 -1.71
N GLU A 88 0.60 8.14 -0.98
CA GLU A 88 0.29 7.55 0.31
C GLU A 88 -0.45 6.22 0.13
N VAL A 89 -0.01 5.18 0.83
CA VAL A 89 -0.71 3.88 0.85
C VAL A 89 -1.83 3.96 1.87
N MET A 90 -3.07 3.92 1.39
CA MET A 90 -4.26 4.00 2.24
C MET A 90 -4.68 2.61 2.71
N ASP A 91 -4.91 1.73 1.75
CA ASP A 91 -5.43 0.39 2.00
C ASP A 91 -4.69 -0.65 1.17
N VAL A 92 -4.57 -1.86 1.71
CA VAL A 92 -4.13 -3.04 0.98
C VAL A 92 -5.12 -4.17 1.20
N TRP A 93 -5.76 -4.63 0.14
CA TRP A 93 -6.52 -5.89 0.15
C TRP A 93 -5.69 -6.98 -0.49
N GLY A 94 -5.81 -8.20 0.02
CA GLY A 94 -5.18 -9.36 -0.59
C GLY A 94 -6.06 -10.58 -0.63
N TYR A 95 -5.75 -11.46 -1.57
CA TYR A 95 -6.36 -12.76 -1.76
C TYR A 95 -5.25 -13.81 -1.77
N SER A 96 -4.97 -14.43 -0.64
CA SER A 96 -3.89 -15.41 -0.50
C SER A 96 -4.37 -16.80 -0.87
N ALA A 97 -3.80 -17.41 -1.91
CA ALA A 97 -4.13 -18.76 -2.37
C ALA A 97 -3.00 -19.43 -3.16
N SER A 98 -2.80 -20.73 -2.93
CA SER A 98 -1.84 -21.58 -3.63
C SER A 98 -0.41 -21.05 -3.60
N GLY A 99 0.02 -20.47 -2.46
CA GLY A 99 1.35 -19.88 -2.31
C GLY A 99 1.53 -18.49 -2.93
N TRP A 100 0.49 -17.90 -3.52
CA TRP A 100 0.52 -16.57 -4.12
C TRP A 100 -0.50 -15.64 -3.47
N THR A 101 -0.22 -14.35 -3.48
CA THR A 101 -1.16 -13.33 -3.01
C THR A 101 -1.24 -12.16 -3.98
N PRO A 102 -2.21 -12.16 -4.91
CA PRO A 102 -2.68 -10.93 -5.52
C PRO A 102 -3.08 -9.91 -4.46
N ILE A 103 -2.73 -8.65 -4.69
CA ILE A 103 -3.10 -7.53 -3.84
C ILE A 103 -3.67 -6.38 -4.67
N LEU A 104 -4.53 -5.60 -4.02
CA LEU A 104 -5.04 -4.32 -4.49
C LEU A 104 -4.53 -3.26 -3.51
N LEU A 105 -3.79 -2.27 -4.02
CA LEU A 105 -3.44 -1.06 -3.30
C LEU A 105 -4.47 0.02 -3.61
N ARG A 106 -4.95 0.73 -2.58
CA ARG A 106 -5.54 2.06 -2.72
C ARG A 106 -4.52 3.10 -2.32
N LEU A 107 -4.31 4.04 -3.21
CA LEU A 107 -3.30 5.08 -3.12
C LEU A 107 -3.96 6.47 -3.20
N ASN A 108 -3.40 7.41 -2.46
CA ASN A 108 -3.66 8.84 -2.61
C ASN A 108 -2.41 9.52 -3.19
N GLY A 109 -2.55 10.25 -4.29
CA GLY A 109 -1.48 11.01 -4.92
C GLY A 109 -1.16 12.27 -4.14
N LEU A 110 0.01 12.29 -3.49
CA LEU A 110 0.52 13.49 -2.82
C LEU A 110 1.23 14.40 -3.81
N PHE A 111 1.95 13.85 -4.77
CA PHE A 111 2.56 14.57 -5.87
C PHE A 111 2.51 13.68 -7.11
N VAL A 112 1.81 14.10 -8.16
CA VAL A 112 1.61 13.30 -9.36
C VAL A 112 2.28 13.98 -10.56
N ASP A 113 3.42 13.41 -10.97
CA ASP A 113 4.22 13.89 -12.10
C ASP A 113 4.77 15.33 -11.94
N GLU A 114 5.07 15.72 -10.69
CA GLU A 114 5.55 17.04 -10.28
C GLU A 114 7.08 17.19 -10.37
N ASP A 115 7.61 18.43 -10.42
CA ASP A 115 9.07 18.64 -10.42
C ASP A 115 9.68 18.23 -9.05
N PRO A 116 10.66 17.29 -9.00
CA PRO A 116 11.26 16.86 -7.74
C PRO A 116 12.08 17.95 -7.04
N SER A 117 12.48 19.02 -7.72
CA SER A 117 13.28 20.12 -7.16
C SER A 117 12.48 21.07 -6.26
N VAL A 118 11.15 21.07 -6.39
CA VAL A 118 10.27 21.95 -5.59
C VAL A 118 9.74 21.27 -4.33
N VAL A 119 10.07 20.00 -4.10
CA VAL A 119 9.55 19.19 -2.98
C VAL A 119 10.67 18.76 -2.04
N ASP A 120 10.62 19.22 -0.79
CA ASP A 120 11.44 18.62 0.28
C ASP A 120 10.81 17.31 0.75
N ARG A 121 11.39 16.18 0.32
CA ARG A 121 10.91 14.84 0.69
C ARG A 121 11.09 14.55 2.19
N ASN A 122 11.85 15.33 2.94
CA ASN A 122 12.01 15.10 4.39
C ASN A 122 10.83 15.65 5.19
N ALA A 123 10.20 16.71 4.70
CA ALA A 123 9.07 17.36 5.34
C ALA A 123 8.19 18.02 4.28
N LEU A 124 6.97 17.49 4.12
CA LEU A 124 6.01 17.97 3.13
C LEU A 124 4.64 18.18 3.77
N VAL A 125 3.84 19.06 3.16
CA VAL A 125 2.50 19.39 3.60
C VAL A 125 1.59 19.36 2.39
N ARG A 126 0.39 18.80 2.55
CA ARG A 126 -0.66 18.77 1.52
C ARG A 126 -2.00 19.14 2.12
N LYS A 127 -2.77 19.95 1.39
CA LYS A 127 -4.18 20.14 1.66
C LYS A 127 -5.01 19.04 1.03
N ASP A 128 -6.19 18.79 1.57
CA ASP A 128 -7.09 17.73 1.10
C ASP A 128 -7.53 17.94 -0.35
N ASP A 129 -7.74 19.20 -0.78
CA ASP A 129 -8.12 19.55 -2.15
C ASP A 129 -6.97 19.44 -3.16
N GLU A 130 -5.74 19.28 -2.65
CA GLU A 130 -4.54 19.05 -3.45
C GLU A 130 -4.22 17.55 -3.59
N ILE A 131 -4.91 16.65 -2.88
CA ILE A 131 -4.63 15.21 -2.96
C ILE A 131 -5.39 14.59 -4.13
N ASP A 132 -4.65 13.99 -5.06
CA ASP A 132 -5.23 13.22 -6.16
C ASP A 132 -5.70 11.84 -5.68
N GLY A 133 -6.78 11.33 -6.25
CA GLY A 133 -7.23 9.95 -6.04
C GLY A 133 -8.72 9.83 -5.73
N PRO A 134 -9.18 8.62 -5.37
CA PRO A 134 -8.39 7.40 -5.14
C PRO A 134 -7.74 6.83 -6.41
N ILE A 135 -6.55 6.23 -6.27
CA ILE A 135 -5.87 5.47 -7.34
C ILE A 135 -5.78 4.01 -6.90
N TYR A 136 -6.08 3.08 -7.81
CA TYR A 136 -6.03 1.65 -7.54
C TYR A 136 -4.95 0.97 -8.37
N GLU A 137 -4.11 0.16 -7.71
CA GLU A 137 -3.03 -0.60 -8.35
C GLU A 137 -3.13 -2.08 -7.98
N PHE A 138 -3.06 -2.96 -8.99
CA PHE A 138 -3.02 -4.40 -8.80
C PHE A 138 -1.59 -4.91 -8.84
N LEU A 139 -1.21 -5.72 -7.86
CA LEU A 139 0.10 -6.39 -7.80
C LEU A 139 -0.08 -7.85 -7.37
N TYR A 140 0.99 -8.63 -7.37
CA TYR A 140 1.01 -9.96 -6.79
C TYR A 140 2.32 -10.20 -6.06
N LEU A 141 2.24 -10.98 -4.99
CA LEU A 141 3.36 -11.38 -4.15
C LEU A 141 3.53 -12.90 -4.19
N ASP A 142 4.77 -13.36 -4.21
CA ASP A 142 5.13 -14.74 -3.91
C ASP A 142 5.10 -14.89 -2.39
N GLY A 143 4.10 -15.59 -1.86
CA GLY A 143 3.77 -15.65 -0.44
C GLY A 143 2.26 -15.77 -0.22
N SER A 144 1.86 -16.40 0.88
CA SER A 144 0.46 -16.67 1.21
C SER A 144 0.27 -16.84 2.72
N VAL A 145 -0.97 -17.15 3.12
CA VAL A 145 -1.36 -17.45 4.50
C VAL A 145 -1.70 -18.94 4.60
N MET A 146 -1.01 -19.67 5.49
CA MET A 146 -1.28 -21.08 5.76
C MET A 146 -1.31 -21.33 7.28
N GLU A 147 -2.36 -22.02 7.74
CA GLU A 147 -2.57 -22.36 9.17
C GLU A 147 -2.48 -21.16 10.13
N GLY A 148 -2.95 -19.99 9.70
CA GLY A 148 -2.92 -18.76 10.50
C GLY A 148 -1.55 -18.09 10.56
N LYS A 149 -0.63 -18.44 9.65
CA LYS A 149 0.71 -17.87 9.57
C LYS A 149 1.06 -17.43 8.16
N LEU A 150 1.98 -16.48 8.06
CA LEU A 150 2.60 -16.13 6.79
C LEU A 150 3.45 -17.31 6.29
N SER A 151 3.36 -17.60 4.99
CA SER A 151 4.19 -18.57 4.30
C SER A 151 4.79 -17.96 3.03
N GLY A 152 5.99 -18.39 2.66
CA GLY A 152 6.72 -17.88 1.49
C GLY A 152 7.43 -16.53 1.76
N PRO A 153 8.09 -15.97 0.74
CA PRO A 153 8.96 -14.80 0.92
C PRO A 153 8.20 -13.48 1.03
N TRP A 154 6.93 -13.42 0.63
CA TRP A 154 6.09 -12.22 0.53
C TRP A 154 6.72 -11.10 -0.30
N VAL A 155 7.41 -11.43 -1.38
CA VAL A 155 8.07 -10.44 -2.26
C VAL A 155 7.37 -10.37 -3.61
N PRO A 156 7.43 -9.22 -4.31
CA PRO A 156 7.02 -9.18 -5.71
C PRO A 156 7.79 -10.21 -6.53
N PRO A 157 7.19 -10.76 -7.59
CA PRO A 157 7.90 -11.59 -8.56
C PRO A 157 9.13 -10.86 -9.14
N PRO A 158 10.09 -11.59 -9.71
CA PRO A 158 11.14 -11.00 -10.53
C PRO A 158 10.54 -10.15 -11.67
N ALA A 159 11.17 -9.01 -11.95
CA ALA A 159 10.74 -8.14 -13.04
C ALA A 159 10.78 -8.90 -14.38
N SER A 160 9.64 -8.92 -15.08
CA SER A 160 9.46 -9.53 -16.40
C SER A 160 9.02 -8.45 -17.40
N PRO A 161 9.31 -8.60 -18.72
CA PRO A 161 8.69 -7.74 -19.73
C PRO A 161 7.15 -7.79 -19.74
N THR A 162 6.54 -8.75 -19.04
CA THR A 162 5.09 -8.91 -18.87
C THR A 162 4.68 -8.69 -17.40
N ASN A 163 4.86 -7.47 -16.87
CA ASN A 163 4.51 -7.11 -15.48
C ASN A 163 3.03 -6.72 -15.30
N ALA A 164 2.11 -7.32 -16.04
CA ALA A 164 0.68 -7.13 -15.81
C ALA A 164 0.19 -8.04 -14.69
N ALA A 165 -0.64 -7.53 -13.78
CA ALA A 165 -1.32 -8.37 -12.81
C ALA A 165 -2.32 -9.28 -13.54
N LEU A 166 -2.10 -10.59 -13.49
CA LEU A 166 -3.05 -11.59 -13.98
C LEU A 166 -3.95 -12.00 -12.81
N LEU A 167 -5.22 -11.64 -12.91
CA LEU A 167 -6.21 -11.91 -11.87
C LEU A 167 -7.24 -12.92 -12.37
N TRP A 168 -7.41 -14.01 -11.62
CA TRP A 168 -8.52 -14.93 -11.85
C TRP A 168 -9.87 -14.26 -11.56
N PRO A 169 -10.97 -14.71 -12.18
CA PRO A 169 -12.28 -14.07 -12.01
C PRO A 169 -12.70 -13.84 -10.56
N ASP A 170 -12.48 -14.83 -9.68
CA ASP A 170 -12.85 -14.72 -8.26
C ASP A 170 -12.03 -13.66 -7.52
N VAL A 171 -10.76 -13.51 -7.87
CA VAL A 171 -9.86 -12.49 -7.30
C VAL A 171 -10.26 -11.11 -7.81
N LEU A 172 -10.51 -10.97 -9.11
CA LEU A 172 -10.97 -9.72 -9.70
C LEU A 172 -12.31 -9.27 -9.11
N ASN A 173 -13.26 -10.20 -8.98
CA ASN A 173 -14.57 -9.93 -8.36
C ASN A 173 -14.43 -9.48 -6.91
N TYR A 174 -13.55 -10.13 -6.13
CA TYR A 174 -13.25 -9.71 -4.77
C TYR A 174 -12.72 -8.28 -4.72
N PHE A 175 -11.74 -7.93 -5.56
CA PHE A 175 -11.21 -6.57 -5.59
C PHE A 175 -12.23 -5.53 -6.05
N PHE A 176 -13.11 -5.86 -7.01
CA PHE A 176 -14.19 -4.96 -7.41
C PHE A 176 -15.18 -4.73 -6.27
N GLN A 177 -15.50 -5.77 -5.48
CA GLN A 177 -16.31 -5.60 -4.28
C GLN A 177 -15.64 -4.66 -3.27
N CYS A 178 -14.32 -4.77 -3.06
CA CYS A 178 -13.55 -3.87 -2.20
C CYS A 178 -13.59 -2.41 -2.69
N ILE A 179 -13.38 -2.19 -4.00
CA ILE A 179 -13.45 -0.85 -4.61
C ILE A 179 -14.86 -0.28 -4.46
N CYS A 180 -15.90 -1.02 -4.84
CA CYS A 180 -17.29 -0.57 -4.71
C CYS A 180 -17.70 -0.26 -3.27
N ALA A 181 -17.19 -1.01 -2.30
CA ALA A 181 -17.47 -0.76 -0.89
C ALA A 181 -16.76 0.49 -0.34
N THR A 182 -15.62 0.88 -0.93
CA THR A 182 -14.77 1.96 -0.42
C THR A 182 -15.01 3.27 -1.16
N THR A 183 -15.05 3.24 -2.50
CA THR A 183 -15.19 4.40 -3.40
C THR A 183 -16.10 4.00 -4.58
N PRO A 184 -17.42 3.88 -4.35
CA PRO A 184 -18.37 3.37 -5.35
C PRO A 184 -18.40 4.18 -6.65
N GLU A 185 -18.07 5.46 -6.61
CA GLU A 185 -18.03 6.37 -7.75
C GLU A 185 -16.97 6.01 -8.81
N VAL A 186 -15.89 5.32 -8.43
CA VAL A 186 -14.78 4.98 -9.34
C VAL A 186 -15.18 4.00 -10.43
N LEU A 187 -16.17 3.13 -10.15
CA LEU A 187 -16.64 2.09 -11.09
C LEU A 187 -17.98 2.43 -11.74
N GLN A 188 -18.53 3.63 -11.47
CA GLN A 188 -19.71 4.13 -12.16
C GLN A 188 -19.27 4.79 -13.47
N ILE A 189 -19.35 4.03 -14.57
CA ILE A 189 -19.13 4.50 -15.94
C ILE A 189 -20.47 4.82 -16.59
#